data_AF-A0A7C6ZL00-F1
#
_entry.id   AF-A0A7C6ZL00-F1
#
_cell.length_a   1.000
_cell.length_b   1.000
_cell.length_c   1.000
_cell.angle_alpha   90.00
_cell.angle_beta   90.00
_cell.angle_gamma   90.00
#
_symmetry.space_group_name_H-M   'P 1'
#
loop_
_entity.id
_entity.type
_entity.pdbx_description
1 polymer ?
#
loop_
_entity_poly.entity_id
_entity_poly.type
_entity_poly.pdbx_seq_one_letter_code
_entity_poly.pdbx_strand_id
1 'polypeptide(L)'
;MALQRDEISIDIAGVSMKVSRFSTLSDAFEVTAVIPRVELRVWRYKDGKLAEVEEKILNSITIAHSPRHPLAGEITDHKKTPNWRISFGQ
;
A
#
# COMPACT_ATOMS: atom_id res chain seq x y z
N MET A 1 -25.21 0.43 3.81
CA MET A 1 -23.80 0.00 3.97
C MET A 1 -22.96 1.26 4.09
N ALA A 2 -22.15 1.40 5.13
CA ALA A 2 -21.24 2.54 5.26
C ALA A 2 -20.16 2.43 4.18
N LEU A 3 -19.81 3.55 3.54
CA LEU A 3 -18.73 3.60 2.56
C LEU A 3 -17.40 3.65 3.31
N GLN A 4 -16.60 2.58 3.23
CA GLN A 4 -15.23 2.60 3.73
C GLN A 4 -14.34 3.33 2.73
N ARG A 5 -13.54 4.27 3.23
CA ARG A 5 -12.50 4.96 2.46
C ARG A 5 -11.16 4.71 3.10
N ASP A 6 -10.28 4.03 2.36
CA ASP A 6 -8.89 3.84 2.75
C ASP A 6 -8.01 4.74 1.90
N GLU A 7 -7.01 5.35 2.52
CA GLU A 7 -6.05 6.21 1.84
C GLU A 7 -4.64 5.98 2.38
N ILE A 8 -3.71 5.62 1.49
CA ILE A 8 -2.28 5.56 1.77
C ILE A 8 -1.61 6.58 0.86
N SER A 9 -0.80 7.45 1.45
CA SER A 9 0.03 8.42 0.71
C SER A 9 1.47 8.32 1.19
N ILE A 10 2.40 8.31 0.24
CA ILE A 10 3.85 8.34 0.47
C ILE A 10 4.40 9.54 -0.30
N ASP A 11 5.18 10.39 0.37
CA ASP A 11 5.93 11.48 -0.26
C ASP A 11 7.40 11.34 0.10
N ILE A 12 8.25 11.17 -0.93
CA ILE A 12 9.69 11.09 -0.78
C ILE A 12 10.35 11.96 -1.84
N ALA A 13 11.01 13.04 -1.38
CA ALA A 13 11.79 13.94 -2.23
C ALA A 13 11.02 14.46 -3.47
N GLY A 14 9.72 14.76 -3.30
CA GLY A 14 8.88 15.28 -4.37
C GLY A 14 8.24 14.21 -5.25
N VAL A 15 8.52 12.93 -5.00
CA VAL A 15 7.76 11.82 -5.59
C VAL A 15 6.63 11.45 -4.65
N SER A 16 5.39 11.69 -5.09
CA SER A 16 4.19 11.33 -4.34
C SER A 16 3.50 10.11 -4.95
N MET A 17 3.18 9.13 -4.11
CA MET A 17 2.34 7.98 -4.45
C MET A 17 1.11 7.99 -3.57
N LYS A 18 -0.07 7.84 -4.16
CA LYS A 18 -1.33 7.79 -3.44
C LYS A 18 -2.18 6.62 -3.92
N VAL A 19 -2.64 5.82 -2.97
CA VAL A 19 -3.64 4.78 -3.18
C VAL A 19 -4.87 5.15 -2.39
N SER A 20 -6.00 5.25 -3.08
CA SER A 20 -7.30 5.49 -2.46
C SER A 20 -8.28 4.43 -2.91
N ARG A 21 -9.01 3.86 -1.95
CA ARG A 21 -10.03 2.86 -2.21
C ARG A 21 -11.34 3.29 -1.58
N PHE A 22 -12.42 3.06 -2.30
CA PHE A 22 -13.78 3.16 -1.81
C PHE A 22 -14.41 1.77 -1.86
N SER A 23 -14.95 1.29 -0.76
CA SER A 23 -15.57 -0.02 -0.69
C SER A 23 -16.88 0.02 0.06
N THR A 24 -17.84 -0.76 -0.44
CA THR A 24 -19.12 -1.05 0.21
C THR A 24 -19.14 -2.44 0.85
N LEU A 25 -18.03 -3.19 0.72
CA LEU A 25 -17.86 -4.51 1.31
C LEU A 25 -17.75 -4.38 2.82
N SER A 26 -18.39 -5.30 3.55
CA SER A 26 -18.40 -5.32 5.02
C SER A 26 -17.18 -5.98 5.63
N ASP A 27 -16.40 -6.72 4.84
CA ASP A 27 -15.25 -7.47 5.32
C ASP A 27 -14.05 -6.54 5.59
N ALA A 28 -13.20 -6.91 6.53
CA ALA A 28 -11.92 -6.24 6.75
C ALA A 28 -11.01 -6.47 5.53
N PHE A 29 -10.30 -5.43 5.07
CA PHE A 29 -9.38 -5.52 3.94
C PHE A 29 -8.01 -4.97 4.28
N GLU A 30 -6.99 -5.68 3.83
CA GLU A 30 -5.62 -5.22 3.96
C GLU A 30 -5.20 -4.40 2.74
N VAL A 31 -4.52 -3.29 2.98
CA VAL A 31 -3.89 -2.45 1.95
C VAL A 31 -2.45 -2.21 2.37
N THR A 32 -1.51 -2.56 1.50
CA THR A 32 -0.09 -2.33 1.75
C THR A 32 0.54 -1.60 0.56
N ALA A 33 1.34 -0.58 0.84
CA ALA A 33 2.20 0.09 -0.14
C ALA A 33 3.66 -0.22 0.20
N VAL A 34 4.41 -0.70 -0.79
CA VAL A 34 5.83 -1.06 -0.65
C VAL A 34 6.64 -0.32 -1.69
N ILE A 35 7.67 0.39 -1.25
CA ILE A 35 8.73 0.90 -2.10
C ILE A 35 10.00 0.12 -1.77
N PRO A 36 10.44 -0.79 -2.68
CA PRO A 36 11.58 -1.64 -2.42
C PRO A 36 12.86 -0.84 -2.15
N ARG A 37 13.04 0.27 -2.88
CA ARG A 37 14.23 1.11 -2.81
C ARG A 37 13.96 2.53 -3.31
N VAL A 38 14.53 3.51 -2.63
CA VAL A 38 14.65 4.90 -3.08
C VAL A 38 16.11 5.32 -2.99
N GLU A 39 16.62 5.87 -4.08
CA GLU A 39 17.96 6.46 -4.14
C GLU A 39 17.82 7.96 -4.40
N LEU A 40 18.32 8.78 -3.48
CA LEU A 40 18.30 10.23 -3.57
C LEU A 40 19.73 10.73 -3.65
N ARG A 41 20.02 11.54 -4.67
CA ARG A 41 21.31 12.20 -4.85
C ARG A 41 21.11 13.70 -4.97
N VAL A 42 21.73 14.46 -4.09
CA VAL A 42 21.68 15.92 -4.10
C VAL A 42 23.09 16.46 -4.34
N TRP A 43 23.24 17.25 -5.40
CA TRP A 43 24.48 17.96 -5.70
C TRP A 43 24.33 19.41 -5.28
N ARG A 44 25.20 19.88 -4.38
CA ARG A 44 25.23 21.29 -3.97
C ARG A 44 26.42 21.96 -4.63
N TYR A 45 26.17 23.06 -5.31
CA TYR A 45 27.19 23.88 -5.96
C TYR A 45 27.39 25.17 -5.17
N LYS A 46 28.65 25.58 -5.05
CA LYS A 46 29.05 26.86 -4.46
C LYS A 46 30.05 27.52 -5.41
N ASP A 47 29.80 28.77 -5.77
CA ASP A 47 30.66 29.56 -6.68
C ASP A 47 30.91 28.86 -8.03
N GLY A 48 29.86 28.21 -8.56
CA GLY A 48 29.94 27.45 -9.83
C GLY A 48 30.70 26.13 -9.75
N LYS A 49 31.20 25.75 -8.56
CA LYS A 49 31.93 24.51 -8.32
C LYS A 49 31.11 23.55 -7.47
N LEU A 50 31.26 22.25 -7.74
CA LEU A 50 30.63 21.22 -6.91
C LEU A 50 31.23 21.30 -5.50
N ALA A 51 30.39 21.56 -4.51
CA ALA A 51 30.79 21.72 -3.12
C ALA A 51 30.48 20.47 -2.29
N GLU A 52 29.37 19.80 -2.57
CA GLU A 52 28.92 18.63 -1.80
C GLU A 52 28.06 17.70 -2.66
N VAL A 53 28.17 16.41 -2.38
CA VAL A 53 27.26 15.37 -2.88
C VAL A 53 26.70 14.64 -1.67
N GLU A 54 25.38 14.70 -1.49
CA GLU A 54 24.67 13.95 -0.47
C GLU A 54 23.93 12.79 -1.14
N GLU A 55 24.16 11.56 -0.68
CA GLU A 55 23.44 10.38 -1.12
C GLU A 55 22.63 9.79 0.04
N LYS A 56 21.34 9.51 -0.21
CA LYS A 56 20.47 8.79 0.72
C LYS A 56 19.86 7.59 0.01
N ILE A 57 20.06 6.41 0.57
CA ILE A 57 19.45 5.16 0.10
C ILE A 57 18.48 4.68 1.17
N LEU A 58 17.21 4.60 0.81
CA LEU A 58 16.15 4.06 1.66
C LEU A 58 15.72 2.72 1.06
N ASN A 59 15.68 1.66 1.87
CA ASN A 59 15.24 0.33 1.42
C ASN A 59 13.98 -0.08 2.18
N SER A 60 13.13 -0.88 1.54
CA SER A 60 11.98 -1.55 2.16
C SER A 60 11.00 -0.61 2.85
N ILE A 61 10.70 0.54 2.25
CA ILE A 61 9.73 1.49 2.81
C ILE A 61 8.34 0.88 2.65
N THR A 62 7.65 0.66 3.77
CA THR A 62 6.38 -0.06 3.79
C THR A 62 5.37 0.66 4.65
N ILE A 63 4.15 0.85 4.12
CA ILE A 63 2.97 1.24 4.89
C ILE A 63 1.95 0.11 4.76
N ALA A 64 1.53 -0.46 5.88
CA ALA A 64 0.53 -1.51 5.92
C ALA A 64 -0.68 -1.06 6.75
N HIS A 65 -1.85 -1.12 6.14
CA HIS A 65 -3.15 -1.07 6.79
C HIS A 65 -3.70 -2.50 6.81
N SER A 66 -3.68 -3.15 7.96
CA SER A 66 -4.22 -4.50 8.17
C SER A 66 -5.25 -4.44 9.31
N PRO A 67 -6.53 -4.15 9.00
CA PRO A 67 -7.60 -4.21 9.98
C PRO A 67 -7.77 -5.66 10.42
N ARG A 68 -7.90 -5.87 11.73
CA ARG A 68 -8.14 -7.21 12.28
C ARG A 68 -9.40 -7.81 11.66
N HIS A 69 -9.29 -9.03 11.12
CA HIS A 69 -10.46 -9.86 10.90
C HIS A 69 -11.21 -10.07 12.23
N PRO A 70 -12.56 -10.18 12.21
CA PRO A 70 -13.31 -10.65 13.37
C PRO A 70 -12.70 -11.96 13.88
N LEU A 71 -12.54 -12.09 15.19
CA LEU A 71 -12.01 -13.32 15.80
C LEU A 71 -12.81 -14.52 15.26
N ALA A 72 -12.12 -15.58 14.84
CA ALA A 72 -12.73 -16.84 14.42
C ALA A 72 -13.58 -17.37 15.59
N GLY A 73 -14.86 -17.06 15.59
CA GLY A 73 -15.75 -17.22 16.74
C GLY A 73 -17.03 -16.40 16.66
N GLU A 74 -17.06 -15.30 15.92
CA GLU A 74 -18.32 -14.68 15.52
C GLU A 74 -18.90 -15.41 14.30
N ILE A 75 -19.65 -16.48 14.60
CA ILE A 75 -20.49 -17.19 13.64
C ILE A 75 -21.57 -16.19 13.17
N THR A 76 -21.30 -15.44 12.11
CA THR A 76 -22.36 -14.83 11.31
C THR A 76 -22.73 -15.84 10.24
N ASP A 77 -23.91 -16.43 10.42
CA ASP A 77 -24.52 -17.40 9.51
C ASP A 77 -24.80 -16.74 8.16
N HIS A 78 -23.79 -16.71 7.30
CA HIS A 78 -23.92 -16.32 5.91
C HIS A 78 -23.53 -17.51 5.04
N LYS A 79 -24.46 -18.48 4.96
CA LYS A 79 -24.51 -19.47 3.88
C LYS A 79 -24.58 -18.75 2.53
N LYS A 80 -23.44 -18.49 1.92
CA LYS A 80 -23.30 -18.32 0.47
C LYS A 80 -22.09 -19.10 0.01
N THR A 81 -22.32 -20.39 -0.27
CA THR A 81 -21.40 -21.21 -1.04
C THR A 81 -21.24 -20.57 -2.42
N PRO A 82 -20.06 -20.05 -2.82
CA PRO A 82 -19.87 -19.63 -4.20
C PRO A 82 -19.69 -20.89 -5.03
N ASN A 83 -20.64 -21.19 -5.90
CA ASN A 83 -20.51 -22.22 -6.92
C ASN A 83 -19.45 -21.78 -7.95
N TRP A 84 -18.18 -22.09 -7.71
CA TRP A 84 -17.17 -22.05 -8.76
C TRP A 84 -17.04 -23.44 -9.37
N ARG A 85 -17.37 -23.54 -10.66
CA ARG A 85 -17.02 -24.69 -11.52
C ARG A 85 -15.84 -24.22 -12.37
N ILE A 86 -14.67 -24.81 -12.16
CA ILE A 86 -13.52 -24.62 -13.06
C ILE A 86 -13.40 -25.91 -13.85
N SER A 87 -13.61 -25.82 -15.15
CA SER A 87 -13.37 -26.89 -16.11
C SER A 87 -12.02 -26.64 -16.79
N PHE A 88 -11.11 -27.61 -16.75
CA PHE A 88 -9.95 -27.63 -17.63
C PHE A 88 -10.23 -28.62 -18.77
N GLY A 89 -10.19 -28.14 -20.01
CA GLY A 89 -10.31 -28.97 -21.20
C GLY A 89 -9.04 -29.77 -21.43
N GLN A 90 -9.21 -31.03 -21.85
CA GLN A 90 -8.19 -31.79 -22.58
C GLN A 90 -8.46 -31.66 -24.08
#